data_AF-A0A9E0INA8-F1
#
_entry.id   AF-A0A9E0INA8-F1
#
_cell.length_a   1.000
_cell.length_b   1.000
_cell.length_c   1.000
_cell.angle_alpha   90.00
_cell.angle_beta   90.00
_cell.angle_gamma   90.00
#
_symmetry.space_group_name_H-M   'P 1'
#
loop_
_entity.id
_entity.type
_entity.pdbx_description
1 polymer ?
#
loop_
_entity_poly.entity_id
_entity_poly.type
_entity_poly.pdbx_seq_one_letter_code
_entity_poly.pdbx_strand_id
1 'polypeptide(L)'
;MTAYEKLAISLPPPVASRARAAVARGEAPSLSAYIAAALEERASRLDLEVLVAELLADTGGAPTPAERRWADRVLPGSPAAPKRPSRASRASRASGPSLPERRSRPGQATSPRRRSR
;
A
#
# COMPACT_ATOMS: atom_id res chain seq x y z
N MET A 1 3.38 26.88 26.20
CA MET A 1 2.92 25.47 26.24
C MET A 1 2.39 25.12 24.86
N THR A 2 3.04 24.22 24.12
CA THR A 2 2.46 23.69 22.87
C THR A 2 1.31 22.75 23.23
N ALA A 3 0.10 23.08 22.78
CA ALA A 3 -1.05 22.20 22.93
C ALA A 3 -0.93 21.06 21.90
N TYR A 4 -1.25 19.84 22.32
CA TYR A 4 -1.27 18.66 21.46
C TYR A 4 -2.68 18.09 21.41
N GLU A 5 -3.17 17.82 20.20
CA GLU A 5 -4.40 17.06 19.99
C GLU A 5 -4.09 15.57 19.93
N LYS A 6 -4.90 14.74 20.60
CA LYS A 6 -4.73 13.28 20.60
C LYS A 6 -5.73 12.64 19.66
N LEU A 7 -5.22 11.94 18.66
CA LEU A 7 -6.01 11.20 17.68
C LEU A 7 -5.84 9.69 17.89
N ALA A 8 -6.95 8.97 18.06
CA ALA A 8 -6.96 7.51 18.05
C ALA A 8 -7.31 7.03 16.64
N ILE A 9 -6.36 6.35 15.98
CA ILE A 9 -6.54 5.86 14.60
C ILE A 9 -6.32 4.35 14.53
N SER A 10 -7.18 3.68 13.77
CA SER A 10 -7.01 2.27 13.43
C SER A 10 -6.11 2.16 12.19
N LEU A 11 -5.02 1.41 12.32
CA LEU A 11 -4.09 1.14 11.23
C LEU A 11 -4.07 -0.35 10.90
N PRO A 12 -3.89 -0.73 9.62
CA PRO A 12 -3.61 -2.11 9.27
C PRO A 12 -2.41 -2.64 10.08
N PRO A 13 -2.47 -3.86 10.65
CA PRO A 13 -1.37 -4.44 11.42
C PRO A 13 0.03 -4.35 10.77
N PRO A 14 0.20 -4.58 9.45
CA PRO A 14 1.52 -4.45 8.84
C PRO A 14 2.05 -3.01 8.84
N VAL A 15 1.17 -2.01 8.68
CA VAL A 15 1.53 -0.58 8.70
C VAL A 15 1.98 -0.18 10.11
N ALA A 16 1.20 -0.54 11.13
CA ALA A 16 1.55 -0.26 12.52
C ALA A 16 2.88 -0.93 12.93
N SER A 17 3.13 -2.15 12.43
CA SER A 17 4.38 -2.88 12.70
C SER A 17 5.58 -2.23 12.03
N ARG A 18 5.43 -1.75 10.79
CA ARG A 18 6.48 -1.00 10.09
C ARG A 18 6.84 0.31 10.80
N ALA A 19 5.83 1.05 11.27
CA ALA A 19 6.05 2.29 12.02
C ALA A 19 6.79 2.02 13.34
N ARG A 20 6.42 0.97 14.08
CA ARG A 20 7.16 0.56 15.30
C ARG A 20 8.60 0.16 14.99
N ALA A 21 8.83 -0.59 13.90
CA ALA A 21 10.17 -0.98 13.51
C ALA A 21 11.05 0.22 13.12
N ALA A 22 10.48 1.25 12.48
CA ALA A 22 11.21 2.49 12.16
C ALA A 22 11.67 3.23 13.42
N VAL A 23 10.79 3.38 14.41
CA VAL A 23 11.15 3.95 15.72
C VAL A 23 12.23 3.11 16.41
N ALA A 24 12.12 1.78 16.38
CA ALA A 24 13.14 0.88 16.96
C ALA A 24 14.51 1.00 16.25
N ARG A 25 14.55 1.38 14.97
CA ARG A 25 15.78 1.69 14.24
C ARG A 25 16.33 3.09 14.50
N GLY A 26 15.65 3.91 15.29
CA GLY A 26 16.06 5.28 15.60
C GLY A 26 15.68 6.31 14.55
N GLU A 27 14.80 5.98 13.60
CA GLU A 27 14.33 6.93 12.59
C GLU A 27 13.48 8.07 13.19
N ALA A 28 12.93 7.85 14.39
CA ALA A 28 12.19 8.84 15.17
C ALA A 28 12.24 8.53 16.67
N PRO A 29 12.12 9.54 17.55
CA PRO A 29 12.20 9.34 19.01
C PRO A 29 10.95 8.68 19.61
N SER A 30 9.83 8.66 18.89
CA SER A 30 8.59 8.00 19.33
C SER A 30 7.68 7.70 18.13
N LEU A 31 6.66 6.88 18.36
CA LEU A 31 5.66 6.57 17.33
C LEU A 31 4.85 7.81 16.92
N SER A 32 4.48 8.66 17.87
CA SER A 32 3.78 9.91 17.57
C SER A 32 4.65 10.86 16.74
N ALA A 33 5.95 10.96 17.06
CA ALA A 33 6.89 11.76 16.27
C ALA A 33 7.07 11.21 14.85
N TYR A 34 7.17 9.88 14.70
CA TYR A 34 7.24 9.22 13.40
C TYR A 34 6.01 9.52 12.54
N ILE A 35 4.81 9.40 13.11
CA ILE A 35 3.56 9.64 12.39
C ILE A 35 3.41 11.13 12.04
N ALA A 36 3.73 12.03 12.97
CA ALA A 36 3.69 13.47 12.71
C ALA A 36 4.61 13.85 11.54
N ALA A 37 5.85 13.35 11.54
CA ALA A 37 6.79 13.58 10.44
C ALA A 37 6.28 13.03 9.10
N ALA A 38 5.68 11.83 9.09
CA ALA A 38 5.11 11.26 7.88
C ALA A 38 3.89 12.04 7.35
N LEU A 39 3.08 12.61 8.24
CA LEU A 39 1.95 13.48 7.87
C LEU A 39 2.44 14.81 7.30
N GLU A 40 3.46 15.42 7.92
CA GLU A 40 4.09 16.65 7.44
C GLU A 40 4.69 16.44 6.04
N GLU A 41 5.48 15.37 5.85
CA GLU A 41 6.06 15.03 4.55
C GLU A 41 4.98 14.84 3.47
N ARG A 42 3.86 14.21 3.83
CA ARG A 42 2.72 14.05 2.92
C ARG A 42 2.07 15.39 2.58
N ALA A 43 1.90 16.27 3.57
CA ALA A 43 1.33 17.60 3.37
C ALA A 43 2.21 18.44 2.44
N SER A 44 3.53 18.49 2.70
CA SER A 44 4.47 19.22 1.84
C SER A 44 4.49 18.69 0.40
N ARG A 45 4.33 17.37 0.20
CA ARG A 45 4.22 16.80 -1.15
C ARG A 45 2.93 17.19 -1.87
N LEU A 46 1.80 17.18 -1.16
CA LEU A 46 0.52 17.60 -1.74
C LEU A 46 0.55 19.09 -2.10
N ASP A 47 1.15 19.93 -1.26
CA ASP A 47 1.33 21.36 -1.52
C ASP A 47 2.21 21.60 -2.75
N LEU A 48 3.32 20.88 -2.86
CA LEU A 48 4.19 20.93 -4.04
C LEU A 48 3.46 20.49 -5.32
N GLU A 49 2.67 19.42 -5.25
CA GLU A 49 1.87 18.95 -6.40
C GLU A 49 0.87 20.02 -6.87
N VAL A 50 0.24 20.75 -5.93
CA VAL A 50 -0.66 21.87 -6.24
C VAL A 50 0.11 23.02 -6.90
N LEU A 51 1.22 23.46 -6.29
CA LEU A 51 2.06 24.53 -6.85
C LEU A 51 2.54 24.20 -8.28
N VAL A 52 3.01 22.98 -8.51
CA VAL A 52 3.45 22.54 -9.84
C VAL A 52 2.28 22.55 -10.84
N ALA A 53 1.08 22.15 -10.41
CA ALA A 53 -0.10 22.19 -11.27
C ALA A 53 -0.47 23.63 -11.66
N GLU A 54 -0.38 24.58 -10.72
CA GLU A 54 -0.61 26.01 -10.98
C GLU A 54 0.40 26.58 -11.97
N LEU A 55 1.71 26.35 -11.73
CA LEU A 55 2.76 26.80 -12.64
C LEU A 55 2.61 26.21 -14.05
N LEU A 56 2.21 24.95 -14.16
CA LEU A 56 1.93 24.33 -15.44
C LEU A 56 0.72 24.97 -16.11
N ALA A 57 -0.37 25.24 -15.39
CA ALA A 57 -1.54 25.91 -15.95
C ALA A 57 -1.17 27.26 -16.58
N ASP A 58 -0.27 28.02 -15.95
CA ASP A 58 0.18 29.32 -16.45
C ASP A 58 1.14 29.23 -17.66
N THR A 59 1.88 28.14 -17.79
CA THR A 59 2.97 27.99 -18.78
C THR A 59 2.66 27.09 -19.98
N GLY A 60 1.43 26.58 -20.09
CA GLY A 60 0.99 25.77 -21.24
C GLY A 60 0.24 24.48 -20.91
N GLY A 61 -0.08 24.26 -19.64
CA GLY A 61 -0.82 23.11 -19.13
C GLY A 61 0.05 21.91 -18.79
N ALA A 62 -0.61 20.79 -18.49
CA ALA A 62 0.07 19.56 -18.12
C ALA A 62 0.93 19.00 -19.28
N PRO A 63 2.10 18.39 -19.00
CA PRO A 63 2.98 17.84 -20.03
C PRO A 63 2.27 16.80 -20.89
N THR A 64 2.37 16.96 -22.20
CA THR A 64 1.85 16.01 -23.19
C THR A 64 2.57 14.67 -23.09
N PRO A 65 1.98 13.59 -23.62
CA PRO A 65 2.64 12.28 -23.64
C PRO A 65 3.98 12.29 -24.40
N ALA A 66 4.13 13.14 -25.42
CA ALA A 66 5.38 13.24 -26.19
C ALA A 66 6.49 13.89 -25.36
N GLU A 67 6.16 14.95 -24.62
CA GLU A 67 7.08 15.65 -23.72
C GLU A 67 7.49 14.76 -22.54
N ARG A 68 6.56 14.00 -21.94
CA ARG A 68 6.91 13.02 -20.90
C ARG A 68 7.88 11.97 -21.43
N ARG A 69 7.61 11.40 -22.61
CA ARG A 69 8.52 10.42 -23.22
C ARG A 69 9.89 11.02 -23.53
N TRP A 70 9.95 12.30 -23.92
CA TRP A 70 11.23 12.99 -24.13
C TRP A 70 11.96 13.19 -22.81
N ALA A 71 11.28 13.68 -21.77
CA ALA A 71 11.81 13.86 -20.43
C ALA A 71 12.37 12.54 -19.86
N ASP A 72 11.64 11.43 -19.99
CA ASP A 72 12.08 10.10 -19.56
C ASP A 72 13.38 9.63 -20.24
N ARG A 73 13.68 10.13 -21.45
CA ARG A 73 14.91 9.80 -22.17
C ARG A 73 16.11 10.67 -21.75
N VAL A 74 15.86 11.93 -21.39
CA VAL A 74 16.92 12.91 -21.13
C VAL A 74 17.20 13.14 -19.65
N LEU A 75 16.27 12.80 -18.76
CA LEU A 75 16.40 12.92 -17.31
C LEU A 75 16.84 11.59 -16.68
N PRO A 76 18.05 11.50 -16.10
CA PRO A 76 18.49 10.30 -15.40
C PRO A 76 17.67 10.08 -14.12
N GLY A 77 17.04 8.91 -13.99
CA GLY A 77 16.29 8.52 -12.79
C GLY A 77 14.76 8.59 -12.91
N SER A 78 14.19 8.93 -14.07
CA SER A 78 12.72 8.85 -14.25
C SER A 78 12.24 7.40 -14.10
N PRO A 79 11.22 7.11 -13.26
CA PRO A 79 10.70 5.75 -13.14
C PRO A 79 10.02 5.37 -14.45
N ALA A 80 10.76 4.65 -15.31
CA ALA A 80 10.26 4.16 -16.58
C ALA A 80 8.91 3.47 -16.37
N ALA A 81 7.89 3.94 -17.10
CA ALA A 81 6.52 3.46 -16.98
C ALA A 81 6.47 1.92 -16.92
N PRO A 82 5.67 1.32 -16.02
CA PRO A 82 5.67 -0.12 -15.82
C PRO A 82 5.35 -0.83 -17.15
N LYS A 83 6.29 -1.65 -17.63
CA LYS A 83 6.10 -2.49 -18.83
C LYS A 83 4.86 -3.35 -18.60
N ARG A 84 3.77 -3.08 -19.35
CA ARG A 84 2.57 -3.91 -19.34
C ARG A 84 3.01 -5.37 -19.62
N PRO A 85 2.60 -6.35 -18.80
CA PRO A 85 2.98 -7.73 -19.04
C PRO A 85 2.52 -8.13 -20.44
N SER A 86 3.46 -8.66 -21.23
CA SER A 86 3.18 -9.12 -22.57
C SER A 86 2.11 -10.21 -22.50
N ARG A 87 1.26 -10.28 -23.54
CA ARG A 87 0.12 -11.20 -23.65
C ARG A 87 0.49 -12.66 -23.40
N ALA A 88 1.76 -13.02 -23.58
CA ALA A 88 2.32 -14.34 -23.28
C ALA A 88 2.28 -14.70 -21.78
N SER A 89 2.48 -13.75 -20.86
CA SER A 89 2.51 -14.05 -19.42
C SER A 89 1.13 -14.27 -18.80
N ARG A 90 0.05 -13.86 -19.48
CA ARG A 90 -1.33 -14.04 -19.02
C ARG A 90 -1.84 -15.46 -19.31
N ALA A 91 -1.32 -16.10 -20.36
CA ALA A 91 -1.69 -17.46 -20.74
C ALA A 91 -1.19 -18.51 -19.73
N SER A 92 -0.01 -18.33 -19.13
CA SER A 92 0.53 -19.30 -18.15
C SER A 92 -0.18 -19.32 -16.79
N ARG A 93 -1.00 -18.32 -16.43
CA ARG A 93 -1.75 -18.33 -15.16
C ARG A 93 -3.10 -19.04 -15.23
N ALA A 94 -3.59 -19.34 -16.43
CA ALA A 94 -4.84 -20.09 -16.62
C ALA A 94 -4.66 -21.62 -16.49
N SER A 95 -3.42 -22.09 -16.34
CA SER A 95 -3.07 -23.50 -16.19
C SER A 95 -2.50 -23.77 -14.78
N GLY A 96 -3.31 -23.54 -13.75
CA GLY A 96 -3.04 -24.01 -12.38
C GLY A 96 -3.73 -25.36 -12.14
N PRO A 97 -3.15 -26.26 -11.31
CA PRO A 97 -3.66 -27.62 -11.14
C PRO A 97 -5.02 -27.66 -10.43
N SER A 98 -5.92 -28.48 -10.97
CA SER A 98 -7.25 -28.80 -10.44
C SER A 98 -7.19 -29.36 -9.02
N LEU A 99 -7.91 -28.72 -8.08
CA LEU A 99 -8.11 -29.19 -6.71
C LEU A 99 -8.82 -30.55 -6.67
N PRO A 100 -8.43 -31.51 -5.81
CA PRO A 100 -9.16 -32.76 -5.67
C PRO A 100 -10.46 -32.59 -4.86
N GLU A 101 -11.54 -33.18 -5.36
CA GLU A 101 -12.86 -33.26 -4.75
C GLU A 101 -12.82 -33.79 -3.31
N ARG A 102 -13.50 -33.07 -2.40
CA ARG A 102 -13.79 -33.53 -1.05
C ARG A 102 -14.82 -34.66 -1.10
N ARG A 103 -14.37 -35.90 -0.87
CA ARG A 103 -15.25 -37.03 -0.57
C ARG A 103 -15.92 -36.86 0.79
N SER A 104 -17.26 -36.83 0.77
CA SER A 104 -18.14 -36.94 1.94
C SER A 104 -17.85 -38.23 2.72
N ARG A 105 -17.68 -38.12 4.05
CA ARG A 105 -17.68 -39.28 4.97
C ARG A 105 -19.06 -39.40 5.64
N PRO A 106 -19.71 -40.57 5.62
CA PRO A 106 -20.98 -40.79 6.31
C PRO A 106 -20.76 -41.23 7.76
N GLY A 107 -21.71 -40.84 8.62
CA GLY A 107 -22.06 -41.55 9.86
C GLY A 107 -21.10 -41.38 11.04
N GLN A 108 -21.51 -40.58 12.03
CA GLN A 108 -21.30 -40.97 13.43
C GLN A 108 -22.57 -40.73 14.24
N ALA A 109 -22.87 -41.77 14.99
CA ALA A 109 -24.15 -42.08 15.60
C ALA A 109 -24.38 -41.34 16.91
N THR A 110 -25.65 -41.28 17.26
CA THR A 110 -26.26 -40.79 18.49
C THR A 110 -25.99 -41.69 19.70
N SER A 111 -25.99 -41.04 20.87
CA SER A 111 -26.30 -41.55 22.24
C SER A 111 -25.22 -42.31 23.05
N PRO A 112 -25.35 -42.41 24.40
CA PRO A 112 -26.20 -41.65 25.35
C PRO A 112 -25.45 -41.09 26.59
N ARG A 113 -26.04 -40.06 27.22
CA ARG A 113 -25.63 -39.59 28.55
C ARG A 113 -26.20 -40.49 29.65
N ARG A 114 -25.31 -41.16 30.38
CA ARG A 114 -25.59 -41.85 31.65
C ARG A 114 -24.89 -41.05 32.77
N ARG A 115 -25.64 -40.43 33.68
CA ARG A 115 -25.13 -40.04 35.00
C ARG A 115 -26.17 -40.32 36.06
N SER A 116 -25.90 -41.41 36.77
CA SER A 116 -26.38 -41.76 38.09
C SER A 116 -25.55 -41.02 39.14
N ARG A 117 -26.21 -40.26 40.02
CA ARG A 117 -26.10 -40.28 41.48
C ARG A 117 -26.81 -39.07 42.06
#